data_AF-A0A0F8YYZ7-F1
#
_entry.id   AF-A0A0F8YYZ7-F1
#
_cell.length_a   1.000
_cell.length_b   1.000
_cell.length_c   1.000
_cell.angle_alpha   90.00
_cell.angle_beta   90.00
_cell.angle_gamma   90.00
#
_symmetry.space_group_name_H-M   'P 1'
#
loop_
_entity.id
_entity.type
_entity.pdbx_description
1 polymer ?
#
loop_
_entity_poly.entity_id
_entity_poly.type
_entity_poly.pdbx_seq_one_letter_code
_entity_poly.pdbx_strand_id
1 'polypeptide(L)'
;VPSIAETGGINISMSTPFHVDRLGLLYTRTFSELRGITAIMDQQISRILAQGIADGDGPLLLARKLVSTINGVGRDVLGLDISYISPRTGREVKYFMPARRRAEIMARTEIIRAHHQATIMEYQNWAVQGVVVKAEWMTAGDNRVCSECLALEGEIFTLEVAMNMIPLHPSCRCIALPFKVK
;
A
#
# COMPACT_ATOMS: atom_id res chain seq x y z
N VAL A 1 -9.64 -17.76 -18.00
CA VAL A 1 -8.99 -17.61 -16.67
C VAL A 1 -9.92 -18.24 -15.65
N PRO A 2 -9.44 -19.19 -14.82
CA PRO A 2 -10.26 -19.84 -13.79
C PRO A 2 -10.85 -18.82 -12.82
N SER A 3 -12.04 -19.07 -12.30
CA SER A 3 -12.69 -18.16 -11.34
C SER A 3 -11.99 -18.19 -9.97
N ILE A 4 -12.14 -17.14 -9.16
CA ILE A 4 -11.61 -17.07 -7.79
C ILE A 4 -12.15 -18.23 -6.91
N ALA A 5 -13.34 -18.73 -7.22
CA ALA A 5 -13.91 -19.90 -6.55
C ALA A 5 -13.19 -21.20 -6.93
N GLU A 6 -12.69 -21.31 -8.16
CA GLU A 6 -11.95 -22.47 -8.69
C GLU A 6 -10.49 -22.51 -8.21
N THR A 7 -9.93 -21.38 -7.79
CA THR A 7 -8.55 -21.25 -7.28
C THR A 7 -8.44 -21.39 -5.75
N GLY A 8 -9.48 -21.88 -5.08
CA GLY A 8 -9.46 -22.10 -3.63
C GLY A 8 -9.91 -20.90 -2.79
N GLY A 9 -10.54 -19.90 -3.42
CA GLY A 9 -11.07 -18.72 -2.75
C GLY A 9 -10.00 -17.67 -2.44
N ILE A 10 -10.45 -16.53 -1.88
CA ILE A 10 -9.61 -15.36 -1.59
C ILE A 10 -8.42 -15.74 -0.69
N ASN A 11 -8.61 -16.65 0.28
CA ASN A 11 -7.54 -17.04 1.20
C ASN A 11 -6.43 -17.87 0.52
N ILE A 12 -6.75 -18.73 -0.46
CA ILE A 12 -5.75 -19.52 -1.20
C ILE A 12 -5.07 -18.64 -2.23
N SER A 13 -5.84 -17.82 -2.95
CA SER A 13 -5.29 -16.77 -3.81
C SER A 13 -4.27 -15.93 -3.03
N MET A 14 -4.66 -15.38 -1.86
CA MET A 14 -3.79 -14.56 -1.01
C MET A 14 -2.61 -15.31 -0.34
N SER A 15 -2.57 -16.65 -0.35
CA SER A 15 -1.51 -17.46 0.27
C SER A 15 -0.63 -18.21 -0.73
N THR A 16 -0.88 -18.07 -2.04
CA THR A 16 0.12 -18.50 -3.04
C THR A 16 1.39 -17.66 -2.90
N PRO A 17 2.61 -18.24 -3.00
CA PRO A 17 3.85 -17.49 -2.93
C PRO A 17 3.93 -16.64 -4.18
N PHE A 18 3.46 -15.42 -4.09
CA PHE A 18 3.46 -14.55 -5.23
C PHE A 18 4.85 -13.96 -5.46
N HIS A 19 5.41 -14.27 -6.63
CA HIS A 19 6.62 -13.76 -7.28
C HIS A 19 7.66 -13.02 -6.41
N VAL A 20 8.86 -13.59 -6.34
CA VAL A 20 10.08 -13.01 -5.73
C VAL A 20 10.35 -11.57 -6.21
N ASP A 21 9.90 -11.22 -7.42
CA ASP A 21 10.02 -9.86 -7.97
C ASP A 21 9.27 -8.78 -7.16
N ARG A 22 8.27 -9.17 -6.35
CA ARG A 22 7.56 -8.27 -5.42
C ARG A 22 8.47 -7.73 -4.31
N LEU A 23 9.50 -8.49 -3.93
CA LEU A 23 10.40 -8.12 -2.83
C LEU A 23 11.40 -7.04 -3.27
N GLY A 24 11.90 -7.12 -4.50
CA GLY A 24 12.92 -6.20 -5.00
C GLY A 24 12.47 -4.74 -5.01
N LEU A 25 11.20 -4.47 -5.32
CA LEU A 25 10.65 -3.11 -5.39
C LEU A 25 10.36 -2.49 -4.02
N LEU A 26 10.18 -3.30 -2.97
CA LEU A 26 10.02 -2.79 -1.60
C LEU A 26 11.35 -2.28 -1.03
N TYR A 27 12.47 -2.88 -1.42
CA TYR A 27 13.81 -2.49 -0.97
C TYR A 27 14.23 -1.08 -1.42
N THR A 28 13.61 -0.53 -2.47
CA THR A 28 14.01 0.75 -3.05
C THR A 28 13.30 1.96 -2.43
N ARG A 29 12.33 1.73 -1.54
CA ARG A 29 11.58 2.82 -0.92
C ARG A 29 12.38 3.50 0.20
N THR A 30 12.41 4.82 0.14
CA THR A 30 12.97 5.71 1.17
C THR A 30 11.85 6.36 1.99
N PHE A 31 11.82 6.14 3.31
CA PHE A 31 10.91 6.76 4.28
C PHE A 31 11.50 8.00 4.96
N SER A 32 12.74 8.39 4.64
CA SER A 32 13.43 9.54 5.24
C SER A 32 12.69 10.89 5.08
N GLU A 33 11.78 10.99 4.11
CA GLU A 33 10.93 12.17 3.89
C GLU A 33 9.71 12.22 4.84
N LEU A 34 9.37 11.10 5.50
CA LEU A 34 8.27 11.07 6.45
C LEU A 34 8.67 11.77 7.75
N ARG A 35 7.83 12.70 8.20
CA ARG A 35 8.03 13.44 9.46
C ARG A 35 8.32 12.47 10.61
N GLY A 36 9.43 12.68 11.33
CA GLY A 36 9.81 11.86 12.47
C GLY A 36 10.35 10.46 12.14
N ILE A 37 10.70 10.17 10.87
CA ILE A 37 11.50 8.99 10.51
C ILE A 37 12.95 9.42 10.31
N THR A 38 13.88 8.76 11.01
CA THR A 38 15.32 8.95 10.80
C THR A 38 15.86 7.98 9.75
N ALA A 39 17.04 8.23 9.20
CA ALA A 39 17.68 7.31 8.23
C ALA A 39 17.92 5.90 8.82
N ILE A 40 18.18 5.80 10.13
CA ILE A 40 18.33 4.51 10.81
C ILE A 40 16.97 3.79 10.90
N MET A 41 15.90 4.53 11.25
CA MET A 41 14.55 3.97 11.27
C MET A 41 14.10 3.53 9.89
N ASP A 42 14.39 4.30 8.85
CA ASP A 42 14.09 3.99 7.46
C ASP A 42 14.62 2.60 7.06
N GLN A 43 15.91 2.36 7.30
CA GLN A 43 16.53 1.06 7.04
C GLN A 43 15.87 -0.10 7.82
N GLN A 44 15.50 0.13 9.08
CA GLN A 44 14.81 -0.87 9.90
C GLN A 44 13.37 -1.12 9.40
N ILE A 45 12.63 -0.07 9.08
CA ILE A 45 11.26 -0.11 8.56
C ILE A 45 11.23 -0.89 7.25
N SER A 46 12.07 -0.52 6.29
CA SER A 46 12.11 -1.15 4.97
C SER A 46 12.42 -2.64 5.08
N ARG A 47 13.35 -3.04 5.96
CA ARG A 47 13.65 -4.46 6.21
C ARG A 47 12.46 -5.21 6.81
N ILE A 48 11.78 -4.64 7.80
CA ILE A 48 10.63 -5.28 8.45
C ILE A 48 9.46 -5.43 7.47
N LEU A 49 9.16 -4.38 6.70
CA LEU A 49 8.09 -4.40 5.71
C LEU A 49 8.39 -5.40 4.59
N ALA A 50 9.60 -5.37 4.03
CA ALA A 50 10.00 -6.31 2.98
C ALA A 50 9.94 -7.76 3.47
N GLN A 51 10.54 -8.06 4.63
CA GLN A 51 10.52 -9.41 5.18
C GLN A 51 9.09 -9.87 5.53
N GLY A 52 8.30 -9.04 6.21
CA GLY A 52 6.96 -9.44 6.57
C GLY A 52 6.03 -9.62 5.36
N ILE A 53 6.21 -8.82 4.30
CA ILE A 53 5.48 -9.06 3.05
C ILE A 53 5.95 -10.37 2.39
N ALA A 54 7.25 -10.69 2.43
CA ALA A 54 7.79 -11.98 1.99
C ALA A 54 7.14 -13.15 2.74
N ASP A 55 7.00 -13.00 4.05
CA ASP A 55 6.46 -14.00 4.97
C ASP A 55 4.92 -14.11 4.87
N GLY A 56 4.26 -13.22 4.13
CA GLY A 56 2.79 -13.15 4.04
C GLY A 56 2.11 -12.54 5.28
N ASP A 57 2.84 -11.75 6.07
CA ASP A 57 2.29 -11.07 7.24
C ASP A 57 1.18 -10.09 6.85
N GLY A 58 0.06 -10.18 7.55
CA GLY A 58 -0.99 -9.19 7.46
C GLY A 58 -0.58 -7.82 8.06
N PRO A 59 -1.31 -6.73 7.71
CA PRO A 59 -0.97 -5.37 8.14
C PRO A 59 -0.86 -5.19 9.65
N LEU A 60 -1.71 -5.86 10.43
CA LEU A 60 -1.72 -5.76 11.89
C LEU A 60 -0.50 -6.42 12.52
N LEU A 61 -0.01 -7.52 11.93
CA LEU A 61 1.20 -8.18 12.42
C LEU A 61 2.44 -7.36 12.07
N LEU A 62 2.54 -6.86 10.84
CA LEU A 62 3.59 -5.93 10.43
C LEU A 62 3.64 -4.68 11.32
N ALA A 63 2.49 -4.07 11.62
CA ALA A 63 2.43 -2.91 12.50
C ALA A 63 2.97 -3.23 13.91
N ARG A 64 2.67 -4.42 14.44
CA ARG A 64 3.24 -4.87 15.73
C ARG A 64 4.75 -5.08 15.63
N LYS A 65 5.25 -5.68 14.54
CA LYS A 65 6.70 -5.86 14.29
C LYS A 65 7.42 -4.51 14.19
N LEU A 66 6.84 -3.53 13.50
CA LEU A 66 7.35 -2.16 13.40
C LEU A 66 7.45 -1.50 14.78
N VAL A 67 6.34 -1.48 15.53
CA VAL A 67 6.31 -0.85 16.86
C VAL A 67 7.30 -1.52 17.81
N SER A 68 7.32 -2.86 17.87
CA SER A 68 8.23 -3.59 18.78
C SER A 68 9.70 -3.34 18.45
N THR A 69 10.08 -3.29 17.17
CA THR A 69 11.47 -3.08 16.77
C THR A 69 11.91 -1.65 17.00
N ILE A 70 11.05 -0.66 16.73
CA ILE A 70 11.41 0.76 16.79
C ILE A 70 11.27 1.31 18.22
N ASN A 71 10.27 0.87 19.00
CA ASN A 71 10.09 1.31 20.39
C ASN A 71 10.99 0.57 21.40
N GLY A 72 11.72 -0.47 21.00
CA GLY A 72 12.80 -1.09 21.81
C GLY A 72 13.92 -0.13 22.23
N VAL A 73 13.87 1.12 21.77
CA VAL A 73 14.79 2.24 22.11
C VAL A 73 14.22 3.15 23.23
N GLY A 74 13.14 2.74 23.93
CA GLY A 74 12.74 3.34 25.22
C GLY A 74 11.87 4.61 25.16
N ARG A 75 11.29 4.97 24.00
CA ARG A 75 10.25 6.01 23.85
C ARG A 75 9.25 5.61 22.77
N ASP A 76 8.06 6.24 22.75
CA ASP A 76 7.09 6.09 21.66
C ASP A 76 7.55 6.83 20.40
N VAL A 77 8.71 6.42 19.84
CA VAL A 77 9.48 7.20 18.85
C VAL A 77 8.78 7.28 17.50
N LEU A 78 7.94 6.29 17.20
CA LEU A 78 7.08 6.29 16.02
C LEU A 78 5.87 7.21 16.17
N GLY A 79 5.50 7.59 17.40
CA GLY A 79 4.42 8.53 17.65
C GLY A 79 4.64 9.86 16.94
N LEU A 80 3.56 10.51 16.53
CA LEU A 80 3.64 11.74 15.76
C LEU A 80 2.65 12.76 16.29
N ASP A 81 3.14 13.92 16.73
CA ASP A 81 2.29 15.10 16.91
C ASP A 81 1.88 15.66 15.54
N ILE A 82 0.58 15.74 15.33
CA ILE A 82 -0.02 16.36 14.15
C ILE A 82 -0.87 17.55 14.59
N SER A 83 -0.82 18.62 13.80
CA SER A 83 -1.78 19.70 13.89
C SER A 83 -2.41 19.97 12.53
N TYR A 84 -3.69 20.30 12.54
CA TYR A 84 -4.43 20.72 11.34
C TYR A 84 -5.53 21.70 11.72
N ILE A 85 -5.97 22.51 10.76
CA ILE A 85 -7.10 23.42 10.95
C ILE A 85 -8.40 22.67 10.69
N SER A 86 -9.29 22.64 11.67
CA SER A 86 -10.61 22.01 11.53
C SER A 86 -11.46 22.79 10.53
N PRO A 87 -11.97 22.16 9.44
CA PRO A 87 -12.80 22.84 8.46
C PRO A 87 -14.13 23.35 9.03
N ARG A 88 -14.63 22.71 10.11
CA ARG A 88 -15.91 23.07 10.73
C ARG A 88 -15.81 24.23 11.72
N THR A 89 -14.67 24.36 12.39
CA THR A 89 -14.51 25.29 13.52
C THR A 89 -13.46 26.37 13.30
N GLY A 90 -12.64 26.26 12.25
CA GLY A 90 -11.53 27.18 11.95
C GLY A 90 -10.42 27.19 12.99
N ARG A 91 -10.45 26.28 13.97
CA ARG A 91 -9.48 26.19 15.07
C ARG A 91 -8.39 25.17 14.76
N GLU A 92 -7.19 25.44 15.24
CA GLU A 92 -6.11 24.47 15.25
C GLU A 92 -6.48 23.31 16.18
N VAL A 93 -6.45 22.09 15.64
CA VAL A 93 -6.61 20.85 16.38
C VAL A 93 -5.22 20.22 16.48
N LYS A 94 -4.77 20.00 17.71
CA LYS A 94 -3.54 19.24 18.00
C LYS A 94 -3.92 17.83 18.39
N TYR A 95 -3.34 16.85 17.72
CA TYR A 95 -3.60 15.44 17.93
C TYR A 95 -2.26 14.70 17.98
N PHE A 96 -2.07 13.91 19.04
CA PHE A 96 -0.97 12.97 19.10
C PHE A 96 -1.41 11.65 18.47
N MET A 97 -0.77 11.26 17.37
CA MET A 97 -0.94 9.95 16.75
C MET A 97 -0.04 8.93 17.44
N PRO A 98 -0.59 7.91 18.12
CA PRO A 98 0.23 6.88 18.74
C PRO A 98 1.02 6.07 17.70
N ALA A 99 2.21 5.58 18.06
CA ALA A 99 3.04 4.78 17.16
C ALA A 99 2.29 3.62 16.51
N ARG A 100 1.46 2.91 17.29
CA ARG A 100 0.64 1.80 16.79
C ARG A 100 -0.24 2.22 15.61
N ARG A 101 -0.95 3.34 15.74
CA ARG A 101 -1.83 3.83 14.68
C ARG A 101 -1.04 4.18 13.43
N ARG A 102 0.11 4.83 13.60
CA ARG A 102 0.99 5.19 12.49
C ARG A 102 1.58 3.97 11.80
N ALA A 103 2.03 2.99 12.56
CA ALA A 103 2.57 1.73 12.06
C ALA A 103 1.51 0.93 11.28
N GLU A 104 0.25 0.91 11.75
CA GLU A 104 -0.87 0.30 11.03
C GLU A 104 -1.12 0.99 9.67
N ILE A 105 -1.11 2.33 9.64
CA ILE A 105 -1.26 3.09 8.38
C ILE A 105 -0.10 2.79 7.43
N MET A 106 1.13 2.78 7.94
CA MET A 106 2.33 2.50 7.15
C MET A 106 2.31 1.09 6.57
N ALA A 107 2.11 0.08 7.41
CA ALA A 107 2.05 -1.33 7.00
C ALA A 107 0.95 -1.58 5.96
N ARG A 108 -0.26 -1.03 6.19
CA ARG A 108 -1.37 -1.17 5.24
C ARG A 108 -1.02 -0.53 3.90
N THR A 109 -0.46 0.67 3.92
CA THR A 109 -0.11 1.42 2.70
C THR A 109 0.96 0.67 1.90
N GLU A 110 1.94 0.07 2.58
CA GLU A 110 2.99 -0.68 1.90
C GLU A 110 2.50 -1.97 1.28
N ILE A 111 1.66 -2.71 1.99
CA ILE A 111 1.01 -3.92 1.45
C ILE A 111 0.22 -3.57 0.19
N ILE A 112 -0.61 -2.52 0.23
CA ILE A 112 -1.40 -2.10 -0.93
C ILE A 112 -0.49 -1.73 -2.11
N ARG A 113 0.58 -0.98 -1.85
CA ARG A 113 1.55 -0.61 -2.88
C ARG A 113 2.19 -1.84 -3.52
N ALA A 114 2.67 -2.77 -2.69
CA ALA A 114 3.31 -4.00 -3.16
C ALA A 114 2.36 -4.82 -4.04
N HIS A 115 1.12 -5.01 -3.59
CA HIS A 115 0.11 -5.70 -4.39
C HIS A 115 -0.20 -4.97 -5.69
N HIS A 116 -0.33 -3.66 -5.66
CA HIS A 116 -0.61 -2.87 -6.86
C HIS A 116 0.51 -2.98 -7.89
N GLN A 117 1.75 -2.70 -7.50
CA GLN A 117 2.91 -2.79 -8.39
C GLN A 117 3.04 -4.19 -8.98
N ALA A 118 2.84 -5.22 -8.16
CA ALA A 118 2.86 -6.59 -8.63
C ALA A 118 1.76 -6.90 -9.66
N THR A 119 0.56 -6.41 -9.44
CA THR A 119 -0.56 -6.56 -10.38
C THR A 119 -0.24 -5.87 -11.71
N ILE A 120 0.35 -4.68 -11.69
CA ILE A 120 0.75 -3.98 -12.92
C ILE A 120 1.87 -4.72 -13.65
N MET A 121 2.87 -5.24 -12.94
CA MET A 121 3.92 -6.08 -13.53
C MET A 121 3.35 -7.34 -14.16
N GLU A 122 2.35 -7.97 -13.52
CA GLU A 122 1.67 -9.13 -14.10
C GLU A 122 0.97 -8.76 -15.41
N TYR A 123 0.30 -7.61 -15.46
CA TYR A 123 -0.28 -7.09 -16.71
C TYR A 123 0.78 -6.82 -17.79
N GLN A 124 1.99 -6.42 -17.42
CA GLN A 124 3.11 -6.26 -18.36
C GLN A 124 3.58 -7.62 -18.88
N ASN A 125 3.67 -8.63 -17.99
CA ASN A 125 4.08 -9.98 -18.36
C ASN A 125 3.10 -10.67 -19.33
N TRP A 126 1.82 -10.34 -19.25
CA TRP A 126 0.81 -10.83 -20.21
C TRP A 126 1.11 -10.45 -21.66
N ALA A 127 1.87 -9.37 -21.89
CA ALA A 127 2.31 -9.00 -23.23
C ALA A 127 3.16 -10.09 -23.89
N VAL A 128 3.93 -10.87 -23.11
CA VAL A 128 4.72 -12.02 -23.60
C VAL A 128 3.80 -13.13 -24.13
N GLN A 129 2.58 -13.23 -23.58
CA GLN A 129 1.55 -14.18 -24.02
C GLN A 129 0.62 -13.58 -25.10
N GLY A 130 0.96 -12.41 -25.65
CA GLY A 130 0.19 -11.72 -26.68
C GLY A 130 -1.05 -10.98 -26.16
N VAL A 131 -1.21 -10.83 -24.84
CA VAL A 131 -2.33 -10.12 -24.23
C VAL A 131 -1.86 -8.74 -23.79
N VAL A 132 -2.34 -7.70 -24.48
CA VAL A 132 -2.04 -6.29 -24.15
C VAL A 132 -3.25 -5.65 -23.47
N VAL A 133 -3.00 -5.08 -22.29
CA VAL A 133 -4.03 -4.41 -21.48
C VAL A 133 -3.56 -3.03 -21.05
N LYS A 134 -4.51 -2.17 -20.71
CA LYS A 134 -4.32 -0.95 -19.93
C LYS A 134 -4.80 -1.19 -18.50
N ALA A 135 -4.54 -0.24 -17.61
CA ALA A 135 -5.03 -0.29 -16.24
C ALA A 135 -6.21 0.68 -16.08
N GLU A 136 -7.37 0.17 -15.69
CA GLU A 136 -8.54 0.95 -15.28
C GLU A 136 -8.52 1.15 -13.76
N TRP A 137 -8.71 2.37 -13.31
CA TRP A 137 -8.79 2.67 -11.88
C TRP A 137 -10.19 2.39 -11.34
N MET A 138 -10.29 1.52 -10.34
CA MET A 138 -11.54 1.23 -9.65
C MET A 138 -11.40 1.53 -8.16
N THR A 139 -12.29 2.36 -7.63
CA THR A 139 -12.39 2.59 -6.18
C THR A 139 -13.20 1.46 -5.53
N ALA A 140 -13.28 1.48 -4.20
CA ALA A 140 -14.13 0.50 -3.51
C ALA A 140 -15.63 0.80 -3.56
N GLY A 141 -16.04 1.94 -4.13
CA GLY A 141 -17.45 2.28 -4.35
C GLY A 141 -18.31 2.52 -3.10
N ASP A 142 -17.72 2.76 -1.93
CA ASP A 142 -18.48 3.02 -0.69
C ASP A 142 -18.42 4.48 -0.22
N ASN A 143 -19.13 4.77 0.87
CA ASN A 143 -19.24 6.11 1.47
C ASN A 143 -17.93 6.69 2.04
N ARG A 144 -16.80 5.98 1.97
CA ARG A 144 -15.49 6.46 2.44
C ARG A 144 -14.57 6.84 1.30
N VAL A 145 -15.00 6.70 0.05
CA VAL A 145 -14.25 7.16 -1.12
C VAL A 145 -14.26 8.69 -1.15
N CYS A 146 -13.08 9.32 -1.18
CA CYS A 146 -12.96 10.77 -1.28
C CYS A 146 -13.17 11.25 -2.73
N SER A 147 -13.41 12.55 -2.91
CA SER A 147 -13.61 13.16 -4.22
C SER A 147 -12.44 12.96 -5.18
N GLU A 148 -11.21 12.95 -4.67
CA GLU A 148 -10.00 12.70 -5.48
C GLU A 148 -9.98 11.28 -6.05
N CYS A 149 -10.29 10.27 -5.23
CA CYS A 149 -10.38 8.89 -5.70
C CYS A 149 -11.56 8.69 -6.65
N LEU A 150 -12.72 9.32 -6.37
CA LEU A 150 -13.90 9.23 -7.22
C LEU A 150 -13.69 9.87 -8.59
N ALA A 151 -12.90 10.95 -8.66
CA ALA A 151 -12.55 11.59 -9.93
C ALA A 151 -11.71 10.71 -10.87
N LEU A 152 -11.11 9.64 -10.34
CA LEU A 152 -10.34 8.66 -11.11
C LEU A 152 -11.12 7.39 -11.43
N GLU A 153 -12.37 7.25 -10.95
CA GLU A 153 -13.18 6.04 -11.19
C GLU A 153 -13.40 5.80 -12.69
N GLY A 154 -13.02 4.61 -13.18
CA GLY A 154 -13.15 4.22 -14.58
C GLY A 154 -12.12 4.83 -15.52
N GLU A 155 -11.21 5.68 -15.03
CA GLU A 155 -10.14 6.27 -15.85
C GLU A 155 -9.11 5.21 -16.26
N ILE A 156 -8.63 5.31 -17.50
CA ILE A 156 -7.77 4.30 -18.12
C ILE A 156 -6.36 4.85 -18.33
N PHE A 157 -5.38 4.17 -17.74
CA PHE A 157 -3.98 4.56 -17.77
C PHE A 157 -3.11 3.53 -18.50
N THR A 158 -1.97 3.97 -19.04
CA THR A 158 -0.92 3.05 -19.47
C THR A 158 -0.34 2.32 -18.26
N LEU A 159 0.20 1.11 -18.46
CA LEU A 159 0.79 0.35 -17.36
C LEU A 159 1.98 1.09 -16.71
N GLU A 160 2.74 1.84 -17.50
CA GLU A 160 3.84 2.69 -17.03
C GLU A 160 3.36 3.78 -16.06
N VAL A 161 2.30 4.51 -16.43
CA VAL A 161 1.72 5.54 -15.58
C VAL A 161 1.10 4.90 -14.35
N ALA A 162 0.31 3.84 -14.54
CA ALA A 162 -0.41 3.16 -13.47
C ALA A 162 0.52 2.60 -12.39
N MET A 163 1.74 2.16 -12.72
CA MET A 163 2.69 1.50 -11.83
C MET A 163 2.85 2.17 -10.45
N ASN A 164 2.85 3.51 -10.41
CA ASN A 164 3.09 4.27 -9.18
C ASN A 164 1.89 5.11 -8.71
N MET A 165 0.70 4.93 -9.28
CA MET A 165 -0.48 5.73 -8.90
C MET A 165 -1.17 5.25 -7.63
N ILE A 166 -1.19 3.94 -7.36
CA ILE A 166 -1.76 3.37 -6.13
C ILE A 166 -0.61 3.00 -5.18
N PRO A 167 -0.64 3.43 -3.91
CA PRO A 167 -1.72 4.16 -3.25
C PRO A 167 -1.66 5.68 -3.48
N LEU A 168 -2.80 6.30 -3.78
CA LEU A 168 -2.95 7.78 -3.85
C LEU A 168 -2.86 8.42 -2.46
N HIS A 169 -3.43 7.76 -1.45
CA HIS A 169 -3.42 8.23 -0.06
C HIS A 169 -3.02 7.10 0.89
N PRO A 170 -2.56 7.42 2.11
CA PRO A 170 -2.36 6.41 3.14
C PRO A 170 -3.64 5.60 3.39
N SER A 171 -3.49 4.29 3.57
CA SER A 171 -4.64 3.36 3.71
C SER A 171 -5.61 3.37 2.52
N CYS A 172 -5.07 3.52 1.30
CA CYS A 172 -5.84 3.43 0.07
C CYS A 172 -6.69 2.14 -0.01
N ARG A 173 -7.66 2.15 -0.90
CA ARG A 173 -8.61 1.06 -1.08
C ARG A 173 -9.04 0.89 -2.54
N CYS A 174 -8.31 1.53 -3.44
CA CYS A 174 -8.50 1.42 -4.88
C CYS A 174 -7.69 0.24 -5.42
N ILE A 175 -8.05 -0.20 -6.60
CA ILE A 175 -7.40 -1.29 -7.34
C ILE A 175 -7.30 -0.91 -8.81
N ALA A 176 -6.27 -1.44 -9.49
CA ALA A 176 -6.15 -1.36 -10.94
C ALA A 176 -6.69 -2.64 -11.60
N LEU A 177 -7.74 -2.50 -12.40
CA LEU A 177 -8.32 -3.58 -13.20
C LEU A 177 -7.68 -3.64 -14.59
N PRO A 178 -7.58 -4.83 -15.22
CA PRO A 178 -7.07 -4.94 -16.57
C PRO A 178 -8.16 -4.53 -17.57
N PHE A 179 -7.88 -3.50 -18.37
CA PHE A 179 -8.73 -3.06 -19.46
C PHE A 179 -8.21 -3.57 -20.79
N LYS A 180 -8.97 -4.41 -21.48
CA LYS A 180 -8.57 -4.96 -22.78
C LYS A 180 -8.58 -3.86 -23.84
N VAL A 181 -7.44 -3.63 -24.48
CA VAL A 181 -7.36 -2.77 -25.65
C VAL A 181 -8.00 -3.52 -26.82
N LYS A 182 -8.94 -2.88 -27.52
CA LYS A 182 -9.59 -3.45 -28.71
C LYS A 182 -8.62 -3.59 -29.86
#